data_AF-A0A9J6HDL0-F1
#
_entry.id   AF-A0A9J6HDL0-F1
#
_cell.length_a   1.000
_cell.length_b   1.000
_cell.length_c   1.000
_cell.angle_alpha   90.00
_cell.angle_beta   90.00
_cell.angle_gamma   90.00
#
_symmetry.space_group_name_H-M   'P 1'
#
loop_
_entity.id
_entity.type
_entity.pdbx_description
1 polymer ?
#
loop_
_entity_poly.entity_id
_entity_poly.type
_entity_poly.pdbx_seq_one_letter_code
_entity_poly.pdbx_strand_id
1 'polypeptide(L)'
;MTQACRLALSRDYQFGTKWEQAVVRCFNHVPDIEQIARFLKAAPAAECKTSLIHLASIAMMIGGREQRRVTFPLSALCQILSETRLVSLKEDAPPVFSEKSAKELDFSGKGAFAAYQKLMTSGAKFTLNLSNESLSEQALFHMMFGTYVEDFGILSTITVKSIWNKREDFNAVFTTLKAAAPKLDSPASHPALGLKYYSKMAGATLVKFAARTTSATNAAPMFSGMRIRKFTKRMKEVCANSGEAPTSVTSLKKAEMALSHYNTSLTQKTELKDFEAGTVEWVSMATLAGSIEDALPLGKVKVTGCLYWD
;
A
#
# COMPACT_ATOMS: atom_id res chain seq x y z
N MET A 1 -10.85 4.75 5.94
CA MET A 1 -12.16 5.21 6.48
C MET A 1 -12.28 5.22 7.99
N THR A 2 -11.84 4.19 8.73
CA THR A 2 -11.91 4.16 10.20
C THR A 2 -11.37 5.43 10.88
N GLN A 3 -10.26 5.98 10.37
CA GLN A 3 -9.67 7.23 10.88
C GLN A 3 -10.62 8.43 10.79
N ALA A 4 -11.34 8.58 9.66
CA ALA A 4 -12.28 9.67 9.44
C ALA A 4 -13.53 9.54 10.32
N CYS A 5 -14.06 8.32 10.49
CA CYS A 5 -15.16 8.06 11.42
C CYS A 5 -14.74 8.32 12.87
N ARG A 6 -13.52 7.91 13.26
CA ARG A 6 -13.00 8.16 14.61
C ARG A 6 -12.78 9.65 14.88
N LEU A 7 -12.36 10.41 13.88
CA LEU A 7 -12.27 11.87 13.96
C LEU A 7 -13.64 12.50 14.26
N ALA A 8 -14.66 12.13 13.48
CA ALA A 8 -16.02 12.65 13.66
C ALA A 8 -16.67 12.25 15.00
N LEU A 9 -16.26 11.12 15.57
CA LEU A 9 -16.75 10.62 16.86
C LEU A 9 -15.91 11.08 18.06
N SER A 10 -14.71 11.64 17.83
CA SER A 10 -13.82 12.01 18.93
C SER A 10 -14.32 13.26 19.65
N ARG A 11 -14.71 13.09 20.93
CA ARG A 11 -15.06 14.21 21.82
C ARG A 11 -13.84 14.71 22.61
N ASP A 12 -12.81 13.89 22.73
CA ASP A 12 -11.56 14.22 23.42
C ASP A 12 -10.60 15.00 22.52
N TYR A 13 -10.22 16.20 22.95
CA TYR A 13 -9.34 17.09 22.20
C TYR A 13 -7.98 16.45 21.85
N GLN A 14 -7.39 15.70 22.78
CA GLN A 14 -6.07 15.06 22.60
C GLN A 14 -6.07 14.00 21.50
N PHE A 15 -7.14 13.20 21.41
CA PHE A 15 -7.26 12.18 20.37
C PHE A 15 -7.73 12.76 19.04
N GLY A 16 -8.58 13.80 19.08
CA GLY A 16 -9.08 14.48 17.88
C GLY A 16 -7.96 15.02 16.99
N THR A 17 -6.92 15.64 17.56
CA THR A 17 -5.78 16.14 16.77
C THR A 17 -4.97 15.02 16.11
N LYS A 18 -4.80 13.86 16.78
CA LYS A 18 -4.12 12.70 16.18
C LYS A 18 -4.93 12.13 15.01
N TRP A 19 -6.24 12.05 15.15
CA TRP A 19 -7.14 11.58 14.08
C TRP A 19 -7.20 12.57 12.91
N GLU A 20 -7.22 13.87 13.19
CA GLU A 20 -7.16 14.94 12.17
C GLU A 20 -5.91 14.78 11.30
N GLN A 21 -4.75 14.68 11.93
CA GLN A 21 -3.49 14.47 11.21
C GLN A 21 -3.48 13.14 10.43
N ALA A 22 -4.10 12.08 10.96
CA ALA A 22 -4.20 10.80 10.25
C ALA A 22 -5.05 10.92 8.97
N VAL A 23 -6.20 11.59 9.06
CA VAL A 23 -7.07 11.88 7.90
C VAL A 23 -6.33 12.73 6.87
N VAL A 24 -5.68 13.82 7.29
CA VAL A 24 -4.88 14.67 6.38
C VAL A 24 -3.79 13.88 5.68
N ARG A 25 -3.04 13.02 6.40
CA ARG A 25 -2.00 12.18 5.77
C ARG A 25 -2.58 11.20 4.75
N CYS A 26 -3.68 10.54 5.09
CA CYS A 26 -4.35 9.55 4.26
C CYS A 26 -4.94 10.17 2.98
N PHE A 27 -5.52 11.37 3.10
CA PHE A 27 -6.27 12.04 2.04
C PHE A 27 -5.60 13.33 1.53
N ASN A 28 -4.29 13.51 1.68
CA ASN A 28 -3.56 14.71 1.18
C ASN A 28 -3.64 14.94 -0.34
N HIS A 29 -4.14 13.97 -1.10
CA HIS A 29 -4.45 14.15 -2.51
C HIS A 29 -5.79 14.91 -2.72
N VAL A 30 -6.71 14.83 -1.75
CA VAL A 30 -7.99 15.55 -1.74
C VAL A 30 -7.73 17.04 -1.51
N PRO A 31 -8.29 17.93 -2.35
CA PRO A 31 -8.24 19.38 -2.13
C PRO A 31 -8.78 19.79 -0.76
N ASP A 32 -8.13 20.77 -0.12
CA ASP A 32 -8.55 21.36 1.16
C ASP A 32 -8.80 20.36 2.30
N ILE A 33 -8.14 19.20 2.26
CA ILE A 33 -8.36 18.13 3.24
C ILE A 33 -8.08 18.59 4.68
N GLU A 34 -7.18 19.55 4.89
CA GLU A 34 -6.89 20.11 6.20
C GLU A 34 -8.11 20.85 6.76
N GLN A 35 -8.75 21.71 5.95
CA GLN A 35 -9.96 22.41 6.36
C GLN A 35 -11.11 21.42 6.55
N ILE A 36 -11.28 20.46 5.64
CA ILE A 36 -12.29 19.40 5.74
C ILE A 36 -12.13 18.61 7.04
N ALA A 37 -10.90 18.19 7.38
CA ALA A 37 -10.63 17.45 8.61
C ALA A 37 -10.95 18.27 9.87
N ARG A 38 -10.67 19.58 9.87
CA ARG A 38 -11.05 20.48 10.96
C ARG A 38 -12.57 20.59 11.11
N PHE A 39 -13.32 20.67 10.01
CA PHE A 39 -14.78 20.67 10.06
C PHE A 39 -15.34 19.35 10.56
N LEU A 40 -14.80 18.22 10.12
CA LEU A 40 -15.20 16.89 10.61
C LEU A 40 -14.96 16.72 12.11
N LYS A 41 -13.92 17.34 12.65
CA LYS A 41 -13.61 17.34 14.08
C LYS A 41 -14.55 18.24 14.88
N ALA A 42 -14.91 19.40 14.33
CA ALA A 42 -15.69 20.42 15.04
C ALA A 42 -17.20 20.18 14.98
N ALA A 43 -17.70 19.56 13.90
CA ALA A 43 -19.13 19.33 13.69
C ALA A 43 -19.64 18.07 14.43
N PRO A 44 -20.94 18.01 14.78
CA PRO A 44 -21.55 16.79 15.29
C PRO A 44 -21.39 15.61 14.32
N ALA A 45 -21.13 14.41 14.84
CA ALA A 45 -20.91 13.21 14.03
C ALA A 45 -22.05 12.91 13.04
N ALA A 46 -23.30 13.20 13.42
CA ALA A 46 -24.48 12.99 12.58
C ALA A 46 -24.46 13.87 11.31
N GLU A 47 -23.94 15.10 11.42
CA GLU A 47 -23.81 16.04 10.30
C GLU A 47 -22.65 15.67 9.38
N CYS A 48 -21.64 14.96 9.87
CA CYS A 48 -20.48 14.55 9.08
C CYS A 48 -20.77 13.40 8.10
N LYS A 49 -21.96 12.77 8.15
CA LYS A 49 -22.27 11.54 7.41
C LYS A 49 -22.02 11.66 5.91
N THR A 50 -22.47 12.75 5.29
CA THR A 50 -22.34 12.96 3.84
C THR A 50 -20.87 13.13 3.43
N SER A 51 -20.12 13.94 4.18
CA SER A 51 -18.67 14.09 3.98
C SER A 51 -17.93 12.76 4.11
N LEU A 52 -18.30 11.93 5.09
CA LEU A 52 -17.71 10.59 5.29
C LEU A 52 -18.03 9.65 4.12
N ILE A 53 -19.23 9.72 3.55
CA ILE A 53 -19.62 8.93 2.37
C ILE A 53 -18.76 9.32 1.17
N HIS A 54 -18.54 10.62 0.92
CA HIS A 54 -17.69 11.05 -0.19
C HIS A 54 -16.23 10.63 0.02
N LEU A 55 -15.68 10.78 1.23
CA LEU A 55 -14.32 10.29 1.54
C LEU A 55 -14.20 8.77 1.36
N ALA A 56 -15.25 8.00 1.68
CA ALA A 56 -15.29 6.57 1.41
C ALA A 56 -15.27 6.27 -0.08
N SER A 57 -16.10 6.97 -0.86
CA SER A 57 -16.16 6.81 -2.32
C SER A 57 -14.83 7.15 -2.99
N ILE A 58 -14.18 8.23 -2.57
CA ILE A 58 -12.83 8.61 -3.02
C ILE A 58 -11.82 7.50 -2.69
N ALA A 59 -11.82 7.02 -1.43
CA ALA A 59 -10.92 5.95 -1.00
C ALA A 59 -11.16 4.64 -1.74
N MET A 60 -12.39 4.33 -2.14
CA MET A 60 -12.71 3.16 -2.95
C MET A 60 -12.17 3.29 -4.38
N MET A 61 -12.31 4.46 -5.02
CA MET A 61 -11.88 4.64 -6.41
C MET A 61 -10.37 4.67 -6.59
N ILE A 62 -9.65 5.35 -5.69
CA ILE A 62 -8.21 5.59 -5.87
C ILE A 62 -7.35 5.19 -4.66
N GLY A 63 -7.95 4.66 -3.59
CA GLY A 63 -7.23 4.31 -2.38
C GLY A 63 -6.85 5.51 -1.51
N GLY A 64 -6.54 5.25 -0.25
CA GLY A 64 -5.89 6.21 0.65
C GLY A 64 -4.36 6.12 0.57
N ARG A 65 -3.67 7.14 1.07
CA ARG A 65 -2.23 7.04 1.34
C ARG A 65 -1.99 6.28 2.63
N GLU A 66 -1.57 5.03 2.49
CA GLU A 66 -1.23 4.16 3.61
C GLU A 66 0.20 3.65 3.45
N GLN A 67 0.95 3.61 4.54
CA GLN A 67 2.27 2.98 4.54
C GLN A 67 2.07 1.46 4.60
N ARG A 68 2.32 0.77 3.48
CA ARG A 68 2.36 -0.69 3.47
C ARG A 68 3.76 -1.16 3.86
N ARG A 69 3.81 -2.13 4.77
CA ARG A 69 5.05 -2.70 5.28
C ARG A 69 4.93 -4.21 5.35
N VAL A 70 6.00 -4.90 5.03
CA VAL A 70 6.12 -6.34 5.29
C VAL A 70 6.19 -6.53 6.81
N THR A 71 5.46 -7.50 7.33
CA THR A 71 5.44 -7.84 8.75
C THR A 71 5.70 -9.32 8.90
N PHE A 72 6.84 -9.68 9.46
CA PHE A 72 7.20 -11.08 9.67
C PHE A 72 6.67 -11.57 11.03
N PRO A 73 6.14 -12.82 11.11
CA PRO A 73 5.89 -13.47 12.38
C PRO A 73 7.15 -13.53 13.24
N LEU A 74 7.01 -13.47 14.56
CA LEU A 74 8.15 -13.45 15.48
C LEU A 74 9.10 -14.64 15.28
N SER A 75 8.57 -15.84 15.05
CA SER A 75 9.36 -17.03 14.75
C SER A 75 10.21 -16.87 13.48
N ALA A 76 9.62 -16.29 12.43
CA ALA A 76 10.33 -15.98 11.19
C ALA A 76 11.39 -14.89 11.41
N LEU A 77 11.10 -13.87 12.22
CA LEU A 77 12.09 -12.85 12.61
C LEU A 77 13.28 -13.46 13.34
N CYS A 78 13.06 -14.39 14.28
CA CYS A 78 14.15 -15.07 14.96
C CYS A 78 15.08 -15.79 13.98
N GLN A 79 14.53 -16.41 12.93
CA GLN A 79 15.32 -17.08 11.88
C GLN A 79 15.99 -16.09 10.92
N ILE A 80 15.32 -14.97 10.59
CA ILE A 80 15.90 -13.90 9.77
C ILE A 80 17.10 -13.28 10.50
N LEU A 81 16.95 -13.03 11.79
CA LEU A 81 17.91 -12.35 12.64
C LEU A 81 18.94 -13.30 13.28
N SER A 82 18.87 -14.60 13.01
CA SER A 82 19.91 -15.53 13.46
C SER A 82 21.06 -15.58 12.46
N GLU A 83 22.29 -15.73 12.97
CA GLU A 83 23.44 -16.08 12.16
C GLU A 83 23.19 -17.44 11.50
N THR A 84 23.33 -17.48 10.17
CA THR A 84 23.31 -18.74 9.42
C THR A 84 24.62 -19.46 9.66
N ARG A 85 24.82 -20.04 10.85
CA ARG A 85 25.89 -21.01 11.04
C ARG A 85 25.50 -22.25 10.24
N LEU A 86 26.14 -22.39 9.08
CA LEU A 86 26.19 -23.64 8.32
C LEU A 86 26.56 -24.78 9.27
N VAL A 87 25.56 -25.55 9.71
CA VAL A 87 25.49 -27.03 9.83
C VAL A 87 26.65 -27.76 10.55
N SER A 88 27.65 -27.08 11.11
CA SER A 88 28.90 -27.72 11.51
C SER A 88 29.13 -27.82 13.02
N LEU A 89 28.23 -27.31 13.87
CA LEU A 89 28.45 -27.39 15.33
C LEU A 89 27.14 -27.65 16.08
N LYS A 90 26.82 -28.95 16.24
CA LYS A 90 25.86 -29.57 17.19
C LYS A 90 24.41 -29.09 17.06
N GLU A 91 23.50 -30.04 16.87
CA GLU A 91 22.06 -29.83 16.65
C GLU A 91 21.33 -29.01 17.76
N ASP A 92 21.98 -28.71 18.88
CA ASP A 92 21.38 -28.03 20.05
C ASP A 92 21.93 -26.62 20.34
N ALA A 93 22.76 -26.04 19.47
CA ALA A 93 23.25 -24.68 19.72
C ALA A 93 22.12 -23.64 19.55
N PRO A 94 21.87 -22.76 20.54
CA PRO A 94 20.83 -21.74 20.42
C PRO A 94 21.15 -20.79 19.26
N PRO A 95 20.12 -20.26 18.56
CA PRO A 95 20.33 -19.30 17.49
C PRO A 95 21.07 -18.07 18.03
N VAL A 96 22.18 -17.71 17.37
CA VAL A 96 22.97 -16.52 17.71
C VAL A 96 22.41 -15.33 16.94
N PHE A 97 22.19 -14.21 17.62
CA PHE A 97 21.70 -12.98 17.00
C PHE A 97 22.74 -12.35 16.05
N SER A 98 22.30 -11.98 14.85
CA SER A 98 23.10 -11.32 13.82
C SER A 98 22.84 -9.81 13.82
N GLU A 99 23.78 -9.04 14.37
CA GLU A 99 23.71 -7.57 14.32
C GLU A 99 23.67 -7.03 12.89
N LYS A 100 24.39 -7.69 11.97
CA LYS A 100 24.39 -7.31 10.55
C LYS A 100 23.00 -7.44 9.96
N SER A 101 22.35 -8.59 10.15
CA SER A 101 21.00 -8.83 9.64
C SER A 101 19.98 -7.85 10.26
N ALA A 102 20.16 -7.48 11.53
CA ALA A 102 19.31 -6.48 12.17
C ALA A 102 19.49 -5.07 11.59
N LYS A 103 20.71 -4.66 11.27
CA LYS A 103 21.01 -3.35 10.65
C LYS A 103 20.52 -3.24 9.21
N GLU A 104 20.54 -4.35 8.48
CA GLU A 104 20.09 -4.42 7.07
C GLU A 104 18.58 -4.65 6.94
N LEU A 105 17.89 -5.06 8.02
CA LEU A 105 16.46 -5.29 7.99
C LEU A 105 15.69 -3.97 7.87
N ASP A 106 14.91 -3.86 6.80
CA ASP A 106 13.84 -2.88 6.65
C ASP A 106 12.50 -3.62 6.46
N PHE A 107 11.41 -2.87 6.39
CA PHE A 107 10.06 -3.44 6.23
C PHE A 107 9.36 -2.99 4.95
N SER A 108 10.07 -2.47 3.95
CA SER A 108 9.43 -1.98 2.72
C SER A 108 10.30 -2.01 1.47
N GLY A 109 11.62 -2.05 1.61
CA GLY A 109 12.60 -1.99 0.54
C GLY A 109 13.46 -3.24 0.52
N LYS A 110 14.71 -3.08 0.07
CA LYS A 110 15.65 -4.19 -0.18
C LYS A 110 15.80 -5.12 1.03
N GLY A 111 15.88 -4.56 2.24
CA GLY A 111 16.06 -5.33 3.47
C GLY A 111 14.91 -6.30 3.74
N ALA A 112 13.66 -5.87 3.54
CA ALA A 112 12.48 -6.73 3.69
C ALA A 112 12.50 -7.90 2.71
N PHE A 113 12.81 -7.64 1.43
CA PHE A 113 12.85 -8.70 0.43
C PHE A 113 14.04 -9.64 0.63
N ALA A 114 15.18 -9.15 1.12
CA ALA A 114 16.34 -9.98 1.44
C ALA A 114 16.05 -10.91 2.63
N ALA A 115 15.36 -10.38 3.64
CA ALA A 115 14.85 -11.18 4.76
C ALA A 115 13.87 -12.27 4.29
N TYR A 116 12.94 -11.93 3.39
CA TYR A 116 12.02 -12.93 2.83
C TYR A 116 12.75 -13.96 1.96
N GLN A 117 13.77 -13.56 1.18
CA GLN A 117 14.60 -14.48 0.42
C GLN A 117 15.32 -15.48 1.31
N LYS A 118 15.85 -15.04 2.45
CA LYS A 118 16.44 -15.94 3.45
C LYS A 118 15.43 -16.98 3.95
N LEU A 119 14.16 -16.60 4.17
CA LEU A 119 13.11 -17.57 4.51
C LEU A 119 12.86 -18.58 3.39
N MET A 120 12.82 -18.12 2.13
CA MET A 120 12.64 -19.00 0.96
C MET A 120 13.78 -20.00 0.79
N THR A 121 15.03 -19.60 1.03
CA THR A 121 16.22 -20.43 0.75
C THR A 121 16.72 -21.23 1.95
N SER A 122 16.33 -20.88 3.17
CA SER A 122 16.79 -21.57 4.39
C SER A 122 16.09 -22.91 4.63
N GLY A 123 15.09 -23.28 3.83
CA GLY A 123 14.24 -24.44 4.07
C GLY A 123 13.27 -24.24 5.23
N ALA A 124 13.04 -22.98 5.65
CA ALA A 124 12.02 -22.65 6.63
C ALA A 124 10.67 -23.21 6.20
N LYS A 125 10.02 -23.97 7.09
CA LYS A 125 8.66 -24.45 6.86
C LYS A 125 7.69 -23.76 7.80
N PHE A 126 6.56 -23.39 7.25
CA PHE A 126 5.46 -22.77 7.97
C PHE A 126 4.32 -23.75 8.07
N THR A 127 3.72 -23.80 9.25
CA THR A 127 2.58 -24.67 9.51
C THR A 127 1.40 -23.79 9.89
N LEU A 128 0.40 -23.75 9.02
CA LEU A 128 -0.89 -23.13 9.29
C LEU A 128 -1.92 -24.24 9.57
N ASN A 129 -2.96 -23.92 10.34
CA ASN A 129 -4.02 -24.88 10.67
C ASN A 129 -4.97 -25.09 9.48
N LEU A 130 -4.40 -25.58 8.37
CA LEU A 130 -5.00 -25.72 7.06
C LEU A 130 -4.49 -26.99 6.40
N SER A 131 -5.38 -27.73 5.76
CA SER A 131 -5.03 -28.98 5.07
C SER A 131 -4.51 -28.75 3.65
N ASN A 132 -4.84 -27.62 3.02
CA ASN A 132 -4.43 -27.30 1.66
C ASN A 132 -3.14 -26.46 1.67
N GLU A 133 -2.06 -27.04 1.16
CA GLU A 133 -0.73 -26.41 1.08
C GLU A 133 -0.74 -25.11 0.28
N SER A 134 -1.32 -25.14 -0.93
CA SER A 134 -1.40 -24.00 -1.86
C SER A 134 -2.14 -22.79 -1.27
N LEU A 135 -3.24 -23.03 -0.53
CA LEU A 135 -3.97 -21.98 0.17
C LEU A 135 -3.21 -21.47 1.40
N SER A 136 -2.44 -22.34 2.07
CA SER A 136 -1.63 -21.97 3.23
C SER A 136 -0.47 -21.06 2.86
N GLU A 137 0.24 -21.38 1.78
CA GLU A 137 1.29 -20.53 1.20
C GLU A 137 0.74 -19.13 0.86
N GLN A 138 -0.41 -19.09 0.19
CA GLN A 138 -1.06 -17.84 -0.19
C GLN A 138 -1.51 -17.04 1.04
N ALA A 139 -2.11 -17.70 2.04
CA ALA A 139 -2.50 -17.07 3.30
C ALA A 139 -1.30 -16.45 4.00
N LEU A 140 -0.20 -17.19 4.12
CA LEU A 140 1.03 -16.72 4.76
C LEU A 140 1.60 -15.50 4.04
N PHE A 141 1.63 -15.54 2.71
CA PHE A 141 2.11 -14.41 1.90
C PHE A 141 1.25 -13.16 2.14
N HIS A 142 -0.08 -13.29 2.12
CA HIS A 142 -0.99 -12.17 2.41
C HIS A 142 -0.82 -11.64 3.84
N MET A 143 -0.61 -12.51 4.83
CA MET A 143 -0.38 -12.11 6.22
C MET A 143 0.93 -11.33 6.38
N MET A 144 1.99 -11.75 5.69
CA MET A 144 3.29 -11.08 5.76
C MET A 144 3.32 -9.76 4.99
N PHE A 145 2.83 -9.75 3.75
CA PHE A 145 2.94 -8.58 2.87
C PHE A 145 1.74 -7.62 2.93
N GLY A 146 0.63 -8.04 3.54
CA GLY A 146 -0.59 -7.24 3.61
C GLY A 146 -1.29 -7.04 2.26
N THR A 147 -1.17 -8.03 1.36
CA THR A 147 -1.62 -7.99 -0.04
C THR A 147 -3.06 -8.47 -0.26
N TYR A 148 -3.89 -8.46 0.79
CA TYR A 148 -5.28 -8.95 0.73
C TYR A 148 -6.22 -8.06 -0.13
N VAL A 149 -5.76 -6.88 -0.53
CA VAL A 149 -6.45 -5.93 -1.44
C VAL A 149 -5.60 -5.62 -2.69
N GLU A 150 -4.57 -6.42 -2.95
CA GLU A 150 -3.69 -6.22 -4.10
C GLU A 150 -4.23 -6.94 -5.35
N ASP A 151 -3.85 -6.44 -6.52
CA ASP A 151 -4.21 -7.00 -7.82
C ASP A 151 -3.57 -8.39 -8.05
N PHE A 152 -4.39 -9.41 -8.35
CA PHE A 152 -3.91 -10.79 -8.61
C PHE A 152 -3.00 -10.92 -9.83
N GLY A 153 -3.17 -10.06 -10.84
CA GLY A 153 -2.25 -9.91 -11.98
C GLY A 153 -0.86 -9.45 -11.53
N ILE A 154 -0.78 -8.49 -10.59
CA ILE A 154 0.51 -8.11 -9.98
C ILE A 154 1.08 -9.30 -9.20
N LEU A 155 0.29 -9.94 -8.34
CA LEU A 155 0.76 -11.03 -7.49
C LEU A 155 1.26 -12.24 -8.33
N SER A 156 0.55 -12.62 -9.38
CA SER A 156 0.97 -13.68 -10.31
C SER A 156 2.22 -13.31 -11.12
N THR A 157 2.39 -12.01 -11.43
CA THR A 157 3.59 -11.51 -12.10
C THR A 157 4.82 -11.57 -11.19
N ILE A 158 4.70 -11.23 -9.91
CA ILE A 158 5.86 -11.10 -9.01
C ILE A 158 6.20 -12.38 -8.24
N THR A 159 5.27 -13.33 -8.15
CA THR A 159 5.47 -14.60 -7.43
C THR A 159 5.58 -15.79 -8.39
N VAL A 160 6.05 -16.94 -7.90
CA VAL A 160 6.04 -18.19 -8.68
C VAL A 160 4.63 -18.77 -8.86
N LYS A 161 3.65 -18.30 -8.08
CA LYS A 161 2.25 -18.75 -8.13
C LYS A 161 1.50 -18.00 -9.24
N SER A 162 1.10 -18.73 -10.27
CA SER A 162 0.36 -18.17 -11.42
C SER A 162 -1.12 -17.94 -11.13
N ILE A 163 -1.75 -18.79 -10.32
CA ILE A 163 -3.19 -18.72 -10.00
C ILE A 163 -3.36 -18.32 -8.55
N TRP A 164 -4.05 -17.20 -8.32
CA TRP A 164 -4.38 -16.69 -6.99
C TRP A 164 -5.84 -16.95 -6.67
N ASN A 165 -6.08 -17.53 -5.48
CA ASN A 165 -7.42 -17.85 -5.02
C ASN A 165 -8.11 -16.61 -4.44
N LYS A 166 -9.40 -16.44 -4.75
CA LYS A 166 -10.25 -15.40 -4.19
C LYS A 166 -10.60 -15.70 -2.74
N ARG A 167 -11.06 -14.69 -2.00
CA ARG A 167 -11.45 -14.84 -0.58
C ARG A 167 -12.52 -15.92 -0.36
N GLU A 168 -13.44 -16.09 -1.31
CA GLU A 168 -14.50 -17.11 -1.31
C GLU A 168 -13.91 -18.52 -1.39
N ASP A 169 -12.85 -18.73 -2.18
CA ASP A 169 -12.17 -20.03 -2.29
C ASP A 169 -11.56 -20.49 -0.96
N PHE A 170 -11.27 -19.54 -0.06
CA PHE A 170 -10.76 -19.86 1.26
C PHE A 170 -11.85 -20.33 2.23
N ASN A 171 -13.15 -20.17 1.96
CA ASN A 171 -14.27 -20.73 2.75
C ASN A 171 -13.98 -20.92 4.27
N ALA A 172 -13.94 -22.17 4.73
CA ALA A 172 -13.78 -22.58 6.14
C ALA A 172 -12.36 -22.37 6.72
N VAL A 173 -11.36 -22.02 5.91
CA VAL A 173 -9.96 -21.78 6.30
C VAL A 173 -9.87 -20.76 7.44
N PHE A 174 -10.66 -19.69 7.37
CA PHE A 174 -10.59 -18.63 8.38
C PHE A 174 -11.28 -19.02 9.69
N THR A 175 -12.10 -20.06 9.69
CA THR A 175 -12.63 -20.65 10.92
C THR A 175 -11.56 -21.50 11.59
N THR A 176 -10.77 -22.27 10.83
CA THR A 176 -9.72 -23.14 11.37
C THR A 176 -8.47 -22.37 11.79
N LEU A 177 -8.19 -21.19 11.24
CA LEU A 177 -7.08 -20.33 11.67
C LEU A 177 -7.32 -19.60 13.01
N LYS A 178 -8.54 -19.66 13.57
CA LYS A 178 -8.81 -19.06 14.88
C LYS A 178 -8.03 -19.80 15.96
N ALA A 179 -7.48 -19.06 16.94
CA ALA A 179 -6.74 -19.64 18.06
C ALA A 179 -7.54 -20.68 18.87
N ALA A 180 -8.88 -20.54 18.90
CA ALA A 180 -9.78 -21.46 19.60
C ALA A 180 -10.20 -22.69 18.77
N ALA A 181 -9.84 -22.74 17.48
CA ALA A 181 -10.19 -23.88 16.64
C ALA A 181 -9.34 -25.10 17.02
N PRO A 182 -9.91 -26.32 16.98
CA PRO A 182 -9.13 -27.54 17.12
C PRO A 182 -8.00 -27.55 16.09
N LYS A 183 -6.80 -27.96 16.52
CA LYS A 183 -5.70 -28.21 15.59
C LYS A 183 -6.08 -29.40 14.71
N LEU A 184 -5.82 -29.29 13.41
CA LEU A 184 -5.92 -30.40 12.49
C LEU A 184 -4.86 -31.45 12.86
N ASP A 185 -5.20 -32.72 12.67
CA ASP A 185 -4.27 -33.84 12.93
C ASP A 185 -3.05 -33.82 11.98
N SER A 186 -3.21 -33.20 10.80
CA SER A 186 -2.16 -33.08 9.80
C SER A 186 -2.21 -31.68 9.16
N PRO A 187 -1.72 -30.64 9.84
CA PRO A 187 -1.65 -29.31 9.26
C PRO A 187 -0.60 -29.31 8.15
N ALA A 188 -0.90 -28.66 7.03
CA ALA A 188 0.03 -28.53 5.92
C ALA A 188 1.27 -27.74 6.36
N SER A 189 2.44 -28.28 6.03
CA SER A 189 3.73 -27.64 6.25
C SER A 189 4.30 -27.25 4.89
N HIS A 190 4.55 -25.98 4.68
CA HIS A 190 4.90 -25.44 3.36
C HIS A 190 6.06 -24.46 3.43
N PRO A 191 6.84 -24.31 2.34
CA PRO A 191 7.87 -23.28 2.28
C PRO A 191 7.26 -21.87 2.20
N ALA A 192 8.10 -20.85 2.30
CA ALA A 192 7.71 -19.50 1.91
C ALA A 192 7.43 -19.45 0.40
N LEU A 193 6.36 -18.76 -0.01
CA LEU A 193 5.99 -18.61 -1.41
C LEU A 193 7.11 -17.94 -2.21
N GLY A 194 7.54 -18.56 -3.31
CA GLY A 194 8.60 -18.02 -4.16
C GLY A 194 8.30 -16.63 -4.75
N LEU A 195 9.27 -15.71 -4.66
CA LEU A 195 9.25 -14.41 -5.36
C LEU A 195 10.19 -14.42 -6.57
N LYS A 196 9.70 -13.93 -7.71
CA LYS A 196 10.47 -13.67 -8.94
C LYS A 196 11.02 -12.25 -8.94
N TYR A 197 10.18 -11.29 -8.51
CA TYR A 197 10.48 -9.86 -8.55
C TYR A 197 10.11 -9.18 -7.24
N TYR A 198 10.76 -8.04 -6.98
CA TYR A 198 10.39 -7.13 -5.91
C TYR A 198 10.36 -5.68 -6.38
N SER A 199 9.59 -4.88 -5.65
CA SER A 199 9.59 -3.43 -5.72
C SER A 199 9.38 -2.92 -4.30
N LYS A 200 9.80 -1.68 -4.02
CA LYS A 200 9.48 -1.05 -2.75
C LYS A 200 7.97 -1.05 -2.51
N MET A 201 7.54 -1.40 -1.30
CA MET A 201 6.13 -1.38 -0.91
C MET A 201 5.55 0.03 -1.06
N ALA A 202 4.33 0.12 -1.61
CA ALA A 202 3.69 1.40 -1.87
C ALA A 202 3.42 2.17 -0.56
N GLY A 203 3.76 3.47 -0.56
CA GLY A 203 3.45 4.40 0.54
C GLY A 203 2.53 5.55 0.13
N ALA A 204 2.09 5.58 -1.13
CA ALA A 204 1.22 6.58 -1.70
C ALA A 204 0.27 5.92 -2.71
N THR A 205 -0.86 6.58 -2.96
CA THR A 205 -1.73 6.28 -4.09
C THR A 205 -0.93 6.31 -5.38
N LEU A 206 -0.79 5.15 -6.05
CA LEU A 206 -0.04 5.03 -7.30
C LEU A 206 -0.85 5.45 -8.53
N VAL A 207 -1.99 6.12 -8.36
CA VAL A 207 -2.82 6.57 -9.48
C VAL A 207 -2.24 7.88 -10.05
N LYS A 208 -1.77 7.86 -11.31
CA LYS A 208 -1.04 9.00 -11.92
C LYS A 208 -1.80 10.33 -11.87
N PHE A 209 -3.12 10.30 -12.07
CA PHE A 209 -3.95 11.52 -12.05
C PHE A 209 -4.28 12.03 -10.63
N ALA A 210 -4.14 11.18 -9.60
CA ALA A 210 -4.25 11.58 -8.20
C ALA A 210 -2.90 12.05 -7.63
N ALA A 211 -1.79 11.74 -8.30
CA ALA A 211 -0.46 12.22 -7.93
C ALA A 211 -0.33 13.72 -8.23
N ARG A 212 -0.29 14.54 -7.17
CA ARG A 212 0.17 15.94 -7.24
C ARG A 212 1.65 15.98 -7.57
N THR A 213 2.00 15.77 -8.83
CA THR A 213 3.36 16.01 -9.30
C THR A 213 3.49 17.49 -9.65
N THR A 214 4.15 18.24 -8.78
CA THR A 214 4.57 19.62 -9.06
C THR A 214 5.79 19.58 -9.97
N SER A 215 5.61 19.13 -11.21
CA SER A 215 6.56 19.49 -12.26
C SER A 215 6.53 21.00 -12.37
N ALA A 216 7.67 21.67 -12.50
CA ALA A 216 7.68 23.09 -12.80
C ALA A 216 6.96 23.31 -14.14
N THR A 217 5.71 23.78 -14.08
CA THR A 217 4.87 24.01 -15.27
C THR A 217 5.14 25.39 -15.85
N ASN A 218 5.70 26.30 -15.07
CA ASN A 218 6.10 27.64 -15.48
C ASN A 218 7.50 27.98 -14.96
N ALA A 219 8.13 28.96 -15.59
CA ALA A 219 9.27 29.67 -15.03
C ALA A 219 8.74 30.93 -14.33
N ALA A 220 9.10 31.12 -13.05
CA ALA A 220 8.84 32.37 -12.37
C ALA A 220 9.74 33.47 -12.96
N PRO A 221 9.20 34.60 -13.45
CA PRO A 221 10.03 35.68 -13.98
C PRO A 221 10.77 36.38 -12.84
N MET A 222 12.09 36.22 -12.78
CA MET A 222 12.93 36.82 -11.74
C MET A 222 13.59 38.15 -12.16
N PHE A 223 13.74 38.40 -13.46
CA PHE A 223 14.36 39.62 -14.01
C PHE A 223 13.41 40.34 -14.96
N SER A 224 13.50 41.67 -15.09
CA SER A 224 12.77 42.49 -16.08
C SER A 224 13.47 42.44 -17.44
N GLY A 225 12.69 42.31 -18.53
CA GLY A 225 13.22 42.12 -19.89
C GLY A 225 12.23 41.46 -20.86
N MET A 226 12.48 41.62 -22.17
CA MET A 226 11.70 40.98 -23.25
C MET A 226 11.83 39.46 -23.19
N ARG A 227 10.70 38.75 -23.25
CA ARG A 227 10.67 37.28 -23.25
C ARG A 227 9.43 36.73 -23.95
N ILE A 228 9.56 35.56 -24.53
CA ILE A 228 8.44 34.78 -25.06
C ILE A 228 8.02 33.75 -24.01
N ARG A 229 6.79 33.85 -23.50
CA ARG A 229 6.24 32.84 -22.58
C ARG A 229 5.79 31.62 -23.37
N LYS A 230 6.32 30.44 -23.02
CA LYS A 230 5.82 29.16 -23.53
C LYS A 230 4.70 28.66 -22.62
N PHE A 231 3.48 28.59 -23.16
CA PHE A 231 2.35 27.93 -22.50
C PHE A 231 2.34 26.47 -22.90
N THR A 232 2.72 25.58 -21.97
CA THR A 232 2.71 24.14 -22.25
C THR A 232 1.29 23.59 -22.24
N LYS A 233 1.06 22.46 -22.92
CA LYS A 233 -0.21 21.72 -22.86
C LYS A 233 -0.60 21.45 -21.40
N ARG A 234 0.38 21.10 -20.57
CA ARG A 234 0.21 20.85 -19.13
C ARG A 234 -0.17 22.09 -18.33
N MET A 235 0.30 23.29 -18.69
CA MET A 235 -0.19 24.54 -18.08
C MET A 235 -1.67 24.76 -18.39
N LYS A 236 -2.09 24.52 -19.63
CA LYS A 236 -3.49 24.64 -20.03
C LYS A 236 -4.37 23.62 -19.31
N GLU A 237 -3.90 22.38 -19.16
CA GLU A 237 -4.56 21.34 -18.37
C GLU A 237 -4.67 21.75 -16.89
N VAL A 238 -3.60 22.27 -16.28
CA VAL A 238 -3.65 22.75 -14.89
C VAL A 238 -4.62 23.92 -14.77
N CYS A 239 -4.58 24.91 -15.66
CA CYS A 239 -5.49 26.06 -15.65
C CYS A 239 -6.96 25.65 -15.82
N ALA A 240 -7.25 24.74 -16.77
CA ALA A 240 -8.58 24.18 -16.98
C ALA A 240 -9.06 23.41 -15.76
N ASN A 241 -8.20 22.58 -15.15
CA ASN A 241 -8.50 21.84 -13.93
C ASN A 241 -8.62 22.74 -12.68
N SER A 242 -7.95 23.90 -12.66
CA SER A 242 -8.00 24.85 -11.53
C SER A 242 -9.15 25.85 -11.61
N GLY A 243 -9.79 26.01 -12.77
CA GLY A 243 -11.03 26.80 -12.93
C GLY A 243 -12.24 26.18 -12.23
N GLU A 244 -12.10 24.93 -11.78
CA GLU A 244 -13.10 24.15 -11.06
C GLU A 244 -12.83 24.06 -9.55
N ALA A 245 -11.74 24.64 -9.02
CA ALA A 245 -11.49 24.57 -7.58
C ALA A 245 -12.59 25.34 -6.82
N PRO A 246 -13.42 24.67 -6.00
CA PRO A 246 -14.44 25.36 -5.23
C PRO A 246 -13.77 26.41 -4.35
N THR A 247 -14.30 27.64 -4.41
CA THR A 247 -13.98 28.73 -3.48
C THR A 247 -13.82 28.20 -2.07
N SER A 248 -12.65 28.48 -1.46
CA SER A 248 -12.23 28.15 -0.09
C SER A 248 -13.29 27.46 0.79
N VAL A 249 -13.00 26.26 1.28
CA VAL A 249 -13.86 25.54 2.21
C VAL A 249 -14.00 26.32 3.52
N THR A 250 -15.11 27.07 3.68
CA THR A 250 -15.39 27.88 4.89
C THR A 250 -16.46 27.29 5.80
N SER A 251 -17.10 26.20 5.41
CA SER A 251 -18.14 25.53 6.21
C SER A 251 -18.22 24.04 5.86
N LEU A 252 -18.88 23.25 6.72
CA LEU A 252 -19.10 21.83 6.48
C LEU A 252 -19.86 21.57 5.17
N LYS A 253 -20.90 22.36 4.87
CA LYS A 253 -21.64 22.23 3.60
C LYS A 253 -20.75 22.50 2.38
N LYS A 254 -19.82 23.46 2.47
CA LYS A 254 -18.83 23.69 1.40
C LYS A 254 -17.80 22.55 1.32
N ALA A 255 -17.44 21.93 2.45
CA ALA A 255 -16.57 20.76 2.49
C ALA A 255 -17.24 19.58 1.75
N GLU A 256 -18.53 19.36 1.99
CA GLU A 256 -19.33 18.35 1.29
C GLU A 256 -19.38 18.61 -0.22
N MET A 257 -19.65 19.86 -0.63
CA MET A 257 -19.65 20.24 -2.05
C MET A 257 -18.28 19.99 -2.70
N ALA A 258 -17.18 20.34 -2.02
CA ALA A 258 -15.83 20.12 -2.52
C ALA A 258 -15.50 18.63 -2.66
N LEU A 259 -15.87 17.82 -1.66
CA LEU A 259 -15.70 16.37 -1.71
C LEU A 259 -16.54 15.75 -2.83
N SER A 260 -17.80 16.18 -2.98
CA SER A 260 -18.71 15.70 -4.02
C SER A 260 -18.16 16.01 -5.42
N HIS A 261 -17.72 17.25 -5.66
CA HIS A 261 -17.14 17.66 -6.94
C HIS A 261 -15.85 16.89 -7.25
N TYR A 262 -14.96 16.72 -6.27
CA TYR A 262 -13.78 15.89 -6.45
C TYR A 262 -14.15 14.44 -6.78
N ASN A 263 -15.18 13.89 -6.12
CA ASN A 263 -15.70 12.55 -6.40
C ASN A 263 -16.20 12.44 -7.85
N THR A 264 -17.01 13.40 -8.31
CA THR A 264 -17.49 13.45 -9.72
C THR A 264 -16.34 13.53 -10.71
N SER A 265 -15.32 14.35 -10.43
CA SER A 265 -14.13 14.46 -11.28
C SER A 265 -13.36 13.14 -11.35
N LEU A 266 -13.26 12.41 -10.23
CA LEU A 266 -12.65 11.08 -10.22
C LEU A 266 -13.49 10.09 -11.04
N THR A 267 -14.81 10.04 -10.85
CA THR A 267 -15.70 9.17 -11.60
C THR A 267 -15.55 9.36 -13.11
N GLN A 268 -15.57 10.60 -13.59
CA GLN A 268 -15.36 10.93 -15.00
C GLN A 268 -13.99 10.46 -15.53
N LYS A 269 -12.95 10.51 -14.69
CA LYS A 269 -11.61 10.02 -15.06
C LYS A 269 -11.50 8.49 -15.03
N THR A 270 -12.34 7.81 -14.25
CA THR A 270 -12.36 6.35 -14.10
C THR A 270 -13.36 5.65 -15.02
N GLU A 271 -14.19 6.37 -15.79
CA GLU A 271 -15.01 5.76 -16.85
C GLU A 271 -14.18 5.08 -17.96
N LEU A 272 -12.86 5.34 -17.98
CA LEU A 272 -11.88 4.55 -18.71
C LEU A 272 -11.71 3.21 -18.01
N LYS A 273 -12.21 2.12 -18.61
CA LYS A 273 -12.20 0.74 -18.08
C LYS A 273 -10.84 0.27 -17.55
N ASP A 274 -9.75 0.81 -18.12
CA ASP A 274 -8.38 0.57 -17.68
C ASP A 274 -7.71 1.89 -17.31
N PHE A 275 -7.16 1.99 -16.09
CA PHE A 275 -6.33 3.12 -15.69
C PHE A 275 -4.88 2.68 -15.47
N GLU A 276 -3.94 3.49 -15.95
CA GLU A 276 -2.53 3.21 -15.75
C GLU A 276 -2.11 3.60 -14.33
N ALA A 277 -1.91 2.60 -13.47
CA ALA A 277 -1.17 2.79 -12.23
C ALA A 277 0.28 3.20 -12.55
N GLY A 278 0.84 4.09 -11.74
CA GLY A 278 2.22 4.55 -11.86
C GLY A 278 3.17 3.36 -11.89
N THR A 279 4.13 3.40 -12.80
CA THR A 279 5.13 2.33 -12.93
C THR A 279 6.20 2.51 -11.87
N VAL A 280 6.32 1.52 -10.98
CA VAL A 280 7.48 1.33 -10.12
C VAL A 280 8.45 0.39 -10.81
N GLU A 281 9.75 0.60 -10.61
CA GLU A 281 10.79 -0.26 -11.16
C GLU A 281 10.80 -1.59 -10.40
N TRP A 282 10.66 -2.68 -11.15
CA TRP A 282 10.73 -4.04 -10.60
C TRP A 282 12.14 -4.59 -10.77
N VAL A 283 12.62 -5.23 -9.72
CA VAL A 283 13.97 -5.79 -9.65
C VAL A 283 13.88 -7.30 -9.46
N SER A 284 14.73 -8.06 -10.16
CA SER A 284 14.78 -9.51 -10.02
C SER A 284 15.29 -9.93 -8.64
N MET A 285 14.60 -10.89 -8.01
CA MET A 285 15.05 -11.50 -6.76
C MET A 285 16.43 -12.18 -6.90
N ALA A 286 16.81 -12.61 -8.11
CA ALA A 286 18.14 -13.18 -8.37
C ALA A 286 19.27 -12.16 -8.17
N THR A 287 18.98 -10.87 -8.37
CA THR A 287 19.98 -9.78 -8.24
C THR A 287 20.08 -9.23 -6.82
N LEU A 288 19.21 -9.67 -5.91
CA LEU A 288 19.13 -9.14 -4.54
C LEU A 288 20.38 -9.42 -3.70
N ALA A 289 21.17 -10.44 -4.08
CA ALA A 289 22.44 -10.81 -3.47
C ALA A 289 23.61 -9.85 -3.81
N GLY A 290 23.46 -8.95 -4.79
CA GLY A 290 24.49 -7.98 -5.22
C GLY A 290 24.31 -6.57 -4.66
N SER A 291 25.28 -5.69 -4.93
CA SER A 291 25.13 -4.25 -4.71
C SER A 291 23.98 -3.71 -5.59
N ILE A 292 23.32 -2.62 -5.19
CA ILE A 292 22.17 -2.06 -5.96
C ILE A 292 22.58 -1.67 -7.38
N GLU A 293 23.87 -1.39 -7.60
CA GLU A 293 24.43 -0.93 -8.87
C GLU A 293 24.53 -2.05 -9.93
N ASP A 294 24.48 -3.32 -9.52
CA ASP A 294 24.62 -4.49 -10.41
C ASP A 294 23.28 -5.12 -10.83
N ALA A 295 22.18 -4.67 -10.24
CA ALA A 295 20.86 -5.19 -10.56
C ALA A 295 20.38 -4.60 -11.90
N LEU A 296 20.32 -5.43 -12.94
CA LEU A 296 19.71 -5.03 -14.21
C LEU A 296 18.21 -4.79 -13.99
N PRO A 297 17.73 -3.54 -14.07
CA PRO A 297 16.30 -3.27 -13.95
C PRO A 297 15.60 -3.95 -15.13
N LEU A 298 14.45 -4.58 -14.88
CA LEU A 298 13.62 -5.17 -15.94
C LEU A 298 12.97 -4.12 -16.87
N GLY A 299 13.35 -2.85 -16.73
CA GLY A 299 12.61 -1.73 -17.24
C GLY A 299 11.27 -1.56 -16.53
N LYS A 300 10.51 -0.57 -16.96
CA LYS A 300 9.16 -0.33 -16.46
C LYS A 300 8.22 -1.38 -17.04
N VAL A 301 7.88 -2.39 -16.26
CA VAL A 301 6.81 -3.33 -16.64
C VAL A 301 5.48 -2.56 -16.56
N LYS A 302 4.85 -2.35 -17.71
CA LYS A 302 3.51 -1.77 -17.77
C LYS A 302 2.52 -2.86 -17.36
N VAL A 303 2.11 -2.84 -16.10
CA VAL A 303 1.00 -3.69 -15.63
C VAL A 303 -0.28 -2.87 -15.76
N THR A 304 -1.13 -3.26 -16.70
CA THR A 304 -2.54 -2.85 -16.70
C THR A 304 -3.25 -3.73 -15.69
N GLY A 305 -3.57 -3.16 -14.52
CA GLY A 305 -4.44 -3.81 -13.56
C GLY A 305 -5.89 -3.63 -13.98
N CYS A 306 -6.70 -4.66 -13.82
CA CYS A 306 -8.15 -4.53 -13.81
C CYS A 306 -8.55 -4.46 -12.34
N LEU A 307 -9.19 -3.38 -11.90
CA LEU A 307 -9.91 -3.45 -10.64
C LEU A 307 -11.07 -4.44 -10.84
N TYR A 308 -10.88 -5.67 -10.36
CA TYR A 308 -11.94 -6.66 -10.28
C TYR A 308 -12.94 -6.17 -9.21
N TRP A 309 -13.93 -5.40 -9.64
CA TRP A 309 -15.14 -5.13 -8.87
C TRP A 309 -16.22 -6.09 -9.37
N ASP A 310 -16.16 -7.33 -8.91
CA ASP A 310 -17.30 -8.26 -8.95
C ASP A 310 -17.54 -8.81 -7.54
#